data_AF-A0A554K9M6-F1
#
_entry.id   AF-A0A554K9M6-F1
#
_cell.length_a   1.000
_cell.length_b   1.000
_cell.length_c   1.000
_cell.angle_alpha   90.00
_cell.angle_beta   90.00
_cell.angle_gamma   90.00
#
_symmetry.space_group_name_H-M   'P 1'
#
loop_
_entity.id
_entity.type
_entity.pdbx_description
1 polymer ?
#
loop_
_entity_poly.entity_id
_entity_poly.type
_entity_poly.pdbx_seq_one_letter_code
_entity_poly.pdbx_strand_id
1 'polypeptide(L)'
;LGGVFLAGLAGGDSSLWSLLFFAVGGCILFFDLRRIGTINFILTFVLIGVIVFLSALLMPHVEFARIPLVRTSEWFLPYGVFLFAFAGASVIPDVADVFRHRSEKLFRRIVVLSTLIPLALYALFIVSVVGVMGEETTREAIFGLERFVGSWAIVLGSIMGLLAVFTSYLALGADLKNMFIYDYSWRPVLAWGITAAVPFMLYFAGITDFVSIIGVVGAVAVGIDGILILATALKTCRTGSRCVIGSVSFHPIFPLILIAALSLGVAYEILLFIHRTI
;
A
#
# COMPACT_ATOMS: atom_id res chain seq x y z
N LEU A 1 12.70 2.57 4.97
CA LEU A 1 12.73 1.36 4.10
C LEU A 1 13.54 1.53 2.82
N GLY A 2 13.30 2.55 1.98
CA GLY A 2 14.04 2.73 0.72
C GLY A 2 15.56 2.65 0.87
N GLY A 3 16.12 3.36 1.87
CA GLY A 3 17.55 3.26 2.16
C GLY A 3 18.02 1.92 2.73
N VAL A 4 17.16 1.21 3.47
CA VAL A 4 17.47 -0.14 3.99
C VAL A 4 17.57 -1.14 2.85
N PHE A 5 16.66 -1.09 1.87
CA PHE A 5 16.75 -1.95 0.69
C PHE A 5 17.94 -1.61 -0.20
N LEU A 6 18.24 -0.32 -0.39
CA LEU A 6 19.45 0.09 -1.11
C LEU A 6 20.74 -0.38 -0.41
N ALA A 7 20.79 -0.29 0.92
CA ALA A 7 21.90 -0.85 1.71
C ALA A 7 21.97 -2.38 1.58
N GLY A 8 20.83 -3.08 1.49
CA GLY A 8 20.78 -4.52 1.21
C GLY A 8 21.35 -4.91 -0.16
N LEU A 9 21.38 -3.98 -1.12
CA LEU A 9 21.93 -4.22 -2.46
C LEU A 9 23.40 -3.83 -2.61
N ALA A 10 23.78 -2.69 -2.04
CA ALA A 10 25.09 -2.07 -2.27
C ALA A 10 25.99 -2.05 -1.01
N GLY A 11 25.48 -2.49 0.15
CA GLY A 11 26.12 -2.30 1.45
C GLY A 11 26.11 -0.83 1.90
N GLY A 12 26.80 -0.54 3.00
CA GLY A 12 26.98 0.83 3.51
C GLY A 12 25.88 1.33 4.44
N ASP A 13 25.93 2.63 4.76
CA ASP A 13 25.02 3.25 5.72
C ASP A 13 23.62 3.51 5.13
N SER A 14 22.58 3.02 5.84
CA SER A 14 21.18 3.14 5.44
C SER A 14 20.67 4.59 5.43
N SER A 15 21.29 5.50 6.19
CA SER A 15 20.88 6.90 6.28
C SER A 15 21.24 7.65 4.99
N LEU A 16 22.47 7.47 4.50
CA LEU A 16 22.92 7.99 3.20
C LEU A 16 22.06 7.49 2.04
N TRP A 17 21.71 6.20 2.04
CA TRP A 17 20.83 5.65 1.03
C TRP A 17 19.39 6.19 1.12
N SER A 18 18.90 6.51 2.31
CA SER A 18 17.59 7.14 2.49
C SER A 18 17.57 8.57 1.95
N LEU A 19 18.66 9.33 2.16
CA LEU A 19 18.87 10.65 1.53
C LEU A 19 18.81 10.56 0.01
N LEU A 20 19.52 9.60 -0.59
CA LEU A 20 19.51 9.38 -2.03
C LEU A 20 18.10 9.00 -2.53
N PHE A 21 17.40 8.11 -1.82
CA PHE A 21 16.04 7.71 -2.14
C PHE A 21 15.09 8.92 -2.21
N PHE A 22 15.13 9.78 -1.18
CA PHE A 22 14.31 11.00 -1.16
C PHE A 22 14.72 12.01 -2.22
N ALA A 23 16.03 12.17 -2.48
CA ALA A 23 16.51 13.09 -3.52
C ALA A 23 16.03 12.65 -4.91
N VAL A 24 16.23 11.37 -5.26
CA VAL A 24 15.82 10.84 -6.56
C VAL A 24 14.30 10.85 -6.70
N GLY A 25 13.57 10.37 -5.70
CA GLY A 25 12.10 10.38 -5.70
C GLY A 25 11.55 11.80 -5.81
N GLY A 26 12.08 12.72 -5.01
CA GLY A 26 11.73 14.14 -5.05
C GLY A 26 11.99 14.76 -6.43
N CYS A 27 13.15 14.51 -7.05
CA CYS A 27 13.41 14.99 -8.42
C CYS A 27 12.39 14.46 -9.44
N ILE A 28 12.01 13.18 -9.38
CA ILE A 28 11.01 12.61 -10.29
C ILE A 28 9.64 13.24 -10.05
N LEU A 29 9.27 13.53 -8.80
CA LEU A 29 8.00 14.20 -8.47
C LEU A 29 7.88 15.61 -9.05
N PHE A 30 8.98 16.22 -9.53
CA PHE A 30 8.92 17.49 -10.23
C PHE A 30 8.23 17.37 -11.61
N PHE A 31 8.25 16.19 -12.22
CA PHE A 31 7.63 15.96 -13.53
C PHE A 31 6.11 15.95 -13.49
N ASP A 32 5.48 16.04 -14.66
CA ASP A 32 4.03 15.97 -14.82
C ASP A 32 3.48 14.55 -14.56
N LEU A 33 2.18 14.48 -14.22
CA LEU A 33 1.51 13.23 -13.87
C LEU A 33 1.67 12.15 -14.96
N ARG A 34 1.71 12.54 -16.23
CA ARG A 34 1.83 11.59 -17.35
C ARG A 34 3.18 10.87 -17.35
N ARG A 35 4.28 11.59 -17.12
CA ARG A 35 5.62 11.01 -17.03
C ARG A 35 5.75 10.15 -15.78
N ILE A 36 5.29 10.65 -14.63
CA ILE A 36 5.31 9.90 -13.37
C ILE A 36 4.52 8.60 -13.53
N GLY A 37 3.32 8.65 -14.10
CA GLY A 37 2.50 7.47 -14.35
C GLY A 37 3.15 6.45 -15.30
N THR A 38 3.86 6.92 -16.32
CA THR A 38 4.60 6.03 -17.25
C THR A 38 5.77 5.33 -16.54
N ILE A 39 6.55 6.07 -15.74
CA ILE A 39 7.63 5.51 -14.93
C ILE A 39 7.06 4.49 -13.95
N ASN A 40 6.01 4.87 -13.21
CA ASN A 40 5.38 4.03 -12.21
C ASN A 40 4.80 2.75 -12.81
N PHE A 41 4.23 2.83 -14.02
CA PHE A 41 3.72 1.65 -14.74
C PHE A 41 4.84 0.65 -15.08
N ILE A 42 5.96 1.14 -15.62
CA ILE A 42 7.11 0.28 -15.95
C ILE A 42 7.67 -0.37 -14.68
N LEU A 43 7.87 0.42 -13.62
CA LEU A 43 8.40 -0.07 -12.35
C LEU A 43 7.47 -1.10 -11.70
N THR A 44 6.14 -0.88 -11.75
CA THR A 44 5.15 -1.83 -11.25
C THR A 44 5.20 -3.15 -12.03
N PHE A 45 5.40 -3.11 -13.36
CA PHE A 45 5.54 -4.32 -14.15
C PHE A 45 6.78 -5.14 -13.75
N VAL A 46 7.92 -4.46 -13.54
CA VAL A 46 9.15 -5.09 -13.03
C VAL A 46 8.93 -5.65 -11.62
N LEU A 47 8.27 -4.90 -10.74
CA LEU A 47 7.94 -5.35 -9.39
C LEU A 47 7.15 -6.67 -9.39
N ILE A 48 6.09 -6.75 -10.20
CA ILE A 48 5.30 -7.99 -10.34
C ILE A 48 6.19 -9.14 -10.80
N GLY A 49 7.04 -8.91 -11.80
CA GLY A 49 8.00 -9.92 -12.28
C GLY A 49 8.95 -10.42 -11.18
N VAL A 50 9.51 -9.51 -10.39
CA VAL A 50 10.41 -9.85 -9.27
C VAL A 50 9.67 -10.61 -8.17
N ILE A 51 8.43 -10.22 -7.82
CA ILE A 51 7.60 -10.94 -6.85
C ILE A 51 7.40 -12.40 -7.31
N VAL A 52 6.94 -12.59 -8.55
CA VAL A 52 6.68 -13.93 -9.10
C VAL A 52 7.96 -14.76 -9.16
N PHE A 53 9.06 -14.16 -9.59
CA PHE A 53 10.36 -14.83 -9.69
C PHE A 53 10.90 -15.24 -8.32
N LEU A 54 10.90 -14.33 -7.34
CA LEU A 54 11.32 -14.61 -5.98
C LEU A 54 10.46 -15.72 -5.36
N SER A 55 9.14 -15.61 -5.47
CA SER A 55 8.22 -16.64 -4.98
C SER A 55 8.47 -18.01 -5.62
N ALA A 56 8.72 -18.06 -6.94
CA ALA A 56 9.03 -19.31 -7.63
C ALA A 56 10.32 -19.97 -7.13
N LEU A 57 11.35 -19.19 -6.78
CA LEU A 57 12.60 -19.70 -6.19
C LEU A 57 12.43 -20.16 -4.74
N LEU A 58 11.50 -19.58 -4.01
CA LEU A 58 11.19 -19.98 -2.64
C LEU A 58 10.33 -21.26 -2.58
N MET A 59 9.48 -21.51 -3.58
CA MET A 59 8.57 -22.67 -3.61
C MET A 59 9.20 -24.03 -3.28
N PRO A 60 10.41 -24.40 -3.77
CA PRO A 60 11.06 -25.67 -3.42
C PRO A 60 11.42 -25.80 -1.92
N HIS A 61 11.51 -24.69 -1.20
CA HIS A 61 11.87 -24.64 0.21
C HIS A 61 10.65 -24.48 1.13
N VAL A 62 9.44 -24.42 0.56
CA VAL A 62 8.19 -24.26 1.31
C VAL A 62 7.80 -25.57 1.97
N GLU A 63 7.61 -25.53 3.29
CA GLU A 63 7.04 -26.61 4.07
C GLU A 63 5.70 -26.18 4.65
N PHE A 64 4.59 -26.69 4.11
CA PHE A 64 3.24 -26.35 4.58
C PHE A 64 3.00 -26.68 6.06
N ALA A 65 3.75 -27.63 6.62
CA ALA A 65 3.70 -27.97 8.05
C ALA A 65 4.20 -26.84 8.97
N ARG A 66 5.01 -25.89 8.45
CA ARG A 66 5.53 -24.75 9.20
C ARG A 66 4.56 -23.57 9.28
N ILE A 67 3.51 -23.57 8.45
CA ILE A 67 2.57 -22.45 8.40
C ILE A 67 1.71 -22.53 9.67
N PRO A 68 1.79 -21.54 10.58
CA PRO A 68 1.03 -21.58 11.81
C PRO A 68 -0.47 -21.52 11.49
N LEU A 69 -1.19 -22.57 11.88
CA LEU A 69 -2.65 -22.64 11.80
C LEU A 69 -3.23 -21.74 12.90
N VAL A 70 -3.57 -20.51 12.53
CA VAL A 70 -4.40 -19.53 13.27
C VAL A 70 -4.16 -19.49 14.78
N ARG A 71 -3.32 -18.55 15.25
CA ARG A 71 -3.31 -18.16 16.67
C ARG A 71 -4.52 -17.26 16.95
N THR A 72 -5.47 -17.77 17.74
CA THR A 72 -6.77 -17.13 18.02
C THR A 72 -6.68 -15.79 18.76
N SER A 73 -5.53 -15.48 19.39
CA SER A 73 -5.32 -14.25 20.17
C SER A 73 -5.15 -12.98 19.33
N GLU A 74 -4.85 -13.09 18.03
CA GLU A 74 -4.50 -11.94 17.18
C GLU A 74 -5.40 -11.81 15.94
N TRP A 75 -6.58 -12.42 15.93
CA TRP A 75 -7.48 -12.46 14.76
C TRP A 75 -7.88 -11.08 14.20
N PHE A 76 -7.82 -10.02 15.01
CA PHE A 76 -8.12 -8.64 14.63
C PHE A 76 -6.87 -7.80 14.32
N LEU A 77 -5.66 -8.32 14.58
CA LEU A 77 -4.40 -7.67 14.21
C LEU A 77 -3.75 -8.35 13.00
N PRO A 78 -3.04 -7.60 12.15
CA PRO A 78 -3.02 -6.13 12.03
C PRO A 78 -4.02 -5.67 10.94
N TYR A 79 -5.29 -5.44 11.30
CA TYR A 79 -6.31 -5.04 10.32
C TYR A 79 -5.92 -3.75 9.55
N GLY A 80 -5.24 -2.80 10.21
CA GLY A 80 -4.77 -1.57 9.59
C GLY A 80 -3.78 -1.83 8.45
N VAL A 81 -2.87 -2.80 8.62
CA VAL A 81 -1.93 -3.21 7.57
C VAL A 81 -2.68 -3.79 6.37
N PHE A 82 -3.72 -4.59 6.59
CA PHE A 82 -4.55 -5.12 5.51
C PHE A 82 -5.33 -4.02 4.78
N LEU A 83 -5.93 -3.07 5.51
CA LEU A 83 -6.61 -1.93 4.90
C LEU A 83 -5.65 -1.07 4.09
N PHE A 84 -4.44 -0.81 4.61
CA PHE A 84 -3.40 -0.10 3.87
C PHE A 84 -2.99 -0.86 2.60
N ALA A 85 -2.77 -2.18 2.70
CA ALA A 85 -2.31 -3.00 1.58
C ALA A 85 -3.34 -3.06 0.42
N PHE A 86 -4.63 -2.91 0.72
CA PHE A 86 -5.72 -2.84 -0.26
C PHE A 86 -6.22 -1.42 -0.54
N ALA A 87 -5.53 -0.39 -0.04
CA ALA A 87 -5.89 1.00 -0.34
C ALA A 87 -5.62 1.32 -1.81
N GLY A 88 -6.61 1.92 -2.47
CA GLY A 88 -6.50 2.32 -3.88
C GLY A 88 -7.70 3.14 -4.37
N ALA A 89 -8.54 3.63 -3.46
CA ALA A 89 -9.76 4.35 -3.80
C ALA A 89 -9.48 5.69 -4.51
N SER A 90 -8.34 6.33 -4.23
CA SER A 90 -7.94 7.61 -4.83
C SER A 90 -7.83 7.58 -6.36
N VAL A 91 -7.48 6.42 -6.93
CA VAL A 91 -7.30 6.26 -8.39
C VAL A 91 -8.62 5.92 -9.11
N ILE A 92 -9.67 5.52 -8.37
CA ILE A 92 -10.95 5.12 -8.97
C ILE A 92 -11.61 6.26 -9.76
N PRO A 93 -11.68 7.52 -9.25
CA PRO A 93 -12.19 8.66 -10.03
C PRO A 93 -11.44 8.88 -11.34
N ASP A 94 -10.10 8.87 -11.32
CA ASP A 94 -9.28 9.07 -12.51
C ASP A 94 -9.55 8.00 -13.58
N VAL A 95 -9.65 6.73 -13.16
CA VAL A 95 -10.00 5.62 -14.05
C VAL A 95 -11.44 5.75 -14.55
N ALA A 96 -12.36 6.25 -13.73
CA ALA A 96 -13.74 6.48 -14.13
C ALA A 96 -13.82 7.56 -15.22
N ASP A 97 -13.09 8.66 -15.08
CA ASP A 97 -13.09 9.74 -16.08
C ASP A 97 -12.56 9.26 -17.45
N VAL A 98 -11.54 8.39 -17.43
CA VAL A 98 -10.95 7.84 -18.67
C VAL A 98 -11.84 6.77 -19.32
N PHE A 99 -12.44 5.86 -18.54
CA PHE A 99 -13.06 4.64 -19.05
C PHE A 99 -14.58 4.55 -18.89
N ARG A 100 -15.19 5.22 -17.90
CA ARG A 100 -16.63 5.11 -17.61
C ARG A 100 -17.48 5.58 -18.78
N HIS A 101 -17.06 6.65 -19.45
CA HIS A 101 -17.75 7.17 -20.64
C HIS A 101 -17.59 6.29 -21.88
N ARG A 102 -16.61 5.37 -21.89
CA ARG A 102 -16.39 4.43 -23.00
C ARG A 102 -17.16 3.12 -22.81
N SER A 103 -17.12 2.52 -21.61
CA SER A 103 -17.83 1.28 -21.31
C SER A 103 -17.89 0.98 -19.81
N GLU A 104 -19.10 0.90 -19.25
CA GLU A 104 -19.30 0.49 -17.84
C GLU A 104 -18.76 -0.91 -17.55
N LYS A 105 -18.94 -1.85 -18.48
CA LYS A 105 -18.43 -3.22 -18.35
C LYS A 105 -16.91 -3.25 -18.28
N LEU A 106 -16.23 -2.43 -19.09
CA LEU A 106 -14.78 -2.31 -19.07
C LEU A 106 -14.30 -1.70 -17.75
N PHE A 107 -14.91 -0.60 -17.32
CA PHE A 107 -14.59 0.04 -16.03
C PHE A 107 -14.71 -0.95 -14.86
N ARG A 108 -15.81 -1.69 -14.77
CA ARG A 108 -16.02 -2.72 -13.75
C ARG A 108 -14.94 -3.81 -13.80
N ARG A 109 -14.58 -4.28 -15.00
CA ARG A 109 -13.54 -5.29 -15.18
C ARG A 109 -12.18 -4.78 -14.71
N ILE A 110 -11.84 -3.53 -15.02
CA ILE A 110 -10.60 -2.89 -14.56
C ILE A 110 -10.57 -2.85 -13.03
N VAL A 111 -11.64 -2.36 -12.38
CA VAL A 111 -11.72 -2.31 -10.91
C VAL A 111 -11.53 -3.70 -10.30
N VAL A 112 -12.28 -4.71 -10.75
CA VAL A 112 -12.17 -6.08 -10.22
C VAL A 112 -10.78 -6.67 -10.43
N LEU A 113 -10.20 -6.55 -11.62
CA LEU A 113 -8.85 -7.08 -11.88
C LEU A 113 -7.78 -6.33 -11.08
N SER A 114 -7.93 -5.01 -10.91
CA SER A 114 -7.00 -4.20 -10.11
C SER A 114 -6.98 -4.58 -8.64
N THR A 115 -8.07 -5.16 -8.11
CA THR A 115 -8.12 -5.69 -6.74
C THR A 115 -7.66 -7.15 -6.66
N LEU A 116 -8.04 -7.98 -7.64
CA LEU A 116 -7.69 -9.41 -7.63
C LEU A 116 -6.20 -9.68 -7.88
N ILE A 117 -5.54 -8.87 -8.71
CA ILE A 117 -4.12 -9.05 -9.01
C ILE A 117 -3.25 -8.85 -7.76
N PRO A 118 -3.34 -7.73 -7.01
CA PRO A 118 -2.63 -7.57 -5.74
C PRO A 118 -2.97 -8.66 -4.72
N LEU A 119 -4.25 -9.05 -4.60
CA LEU A 119 -4.65 -10.14 -3.71
C LEU A 119 -3.89 -11.45 -4.01
N ALA A 120 -3.82 -11.83 -5.29
CA ALA A 120 -3.12 -13.03 -5.71
C ALA A 120 -1.60 -12.93 -5.47
N LEU A 121 -1.01 -11.76 -5.74
CA LEU A 121 0.43 -11.52 -5.51
C LEU A 121 0.78 -11.54 -4.02
N TYR A 122 -0.05 -10.93 -3.17
CA TYR A 122 0.12 -10.98 -1.72
C TYR A 122 0.00 -12.41 -1.21
N ALA A 123 -1.02 -13.16 -1.62
CA ALA A 123 -1.18 -14.55 -1.23
C ALA A 123 0.03 -15.40 -1.65
N LEU A 124 0.49 -15.25 -2.89
CA LEU A 124 1.68 -15.93 -3.41
C LEU A 124 2.92 -15.61 -2.58
N PHE A 125 3.17 -14.32 -2.31
CA PHE A 125 4.31 -13.87 -1.51
C PHE A 125 4.23 -14.38 -0.07
N ILE A 126 3.07 -14.24 0.59
CA ILE A 126 2.85 -14.70 1.97
C ILE A 126 3.08 -16.20 2.09
N VAL A 127 2.47 -17.02 1.22
CA VAL A 127 2.65 -18.48 1.26
C VAL A 127 4.11 -18.86 1.01
N SER A 128 4.81 -18.17 0.10
CA SER A 128 6.22 -18.43 -0.18
C SER A 128 7.10 -18.13 1.04
N VAL A 129 6.92 -16.96 1.64
CA VAL A 129 7.78 -16.45 2.71
C VAL A 129 7.50 -17.15 4.04
N VAL A 130 6.22 -17.23 4.44
CA VAL A 130 5.79 -17.92 5.65
C VAL A 130 5.97 -19.44 5.51
N GLY A 131 5.80 -19.98 4.30
CA GLY A 131 6.06 -21.40 4.06
C GLY A 131 7.52 -21.81 4.25
N VAL A 132 8.47 -20.90 4.01
CA VAL A 132 9.90 -21.13 4.25
C VAL A 132 10.25 -20.92 5.73
N MET A 133 9.85 -19.79 6.31
CA MET A 133 10.30 -19.38 7.66
C MET A 133 9.40 -19.86 8.80
N GLY A 134 8.13 -20.13 8.56
CA GLY A 134 7.16 -20.51 9.60
C GLY A 134 7.05 -19.46 10.71
N GLU A 135 7.08 -19.92 11.97
CA GLU A 135 7.02 -19.05 13.16
C GLU A 135 8.24 -18.13 13.31
N GLU A 136 9.36 -18.41 12.63
CA GLU A 136 10.58 -17.57 12.64
C GLU A 136 10.48 -16.37 11.67
N THR A 137 9.29 -16.09 11.12
CA THR A 137 9.07 -14.95 10.22
C THR A 137 9.33 -13.63 10.97
N THR A 138 10.37 -12.91 10.55
CA THR A 138 10.74 -11.61 11.13
C THR A 138 9.82 -10.48 10.65
N ARG A 139 9.84 -9.34 11.36
CA ARG A 139 9.13 -8.13 10.93
C ARG A 139 9.60 -7.67 9.54
N GLU A 140 10.92 -7.71 9.31
CA GLU A 140 11.54 -7.48 8.02
C GLU A 140 11.74 -8.81 7.27
N ALA A 141 10.62 -9.41 6.83
CA ALA A 141 10.57 -10.76 6.30
C ALA A 141 11.62 -11.08 5.21
N ILE A 142 11.97 -10.11 4.37
CA ILE A 142 13.00 -10.26 3.33
C ILE A 142 14.38 -10.61 3.91
N PHE A 143 14.78 -9.93 4.99
CA PHE A 143 16.09 -10.14 5.60
C PHE A 143 16.12 -11.44 6.42
N GLY A 144 14.96 -11.88 6.93
CA GLY A 144 14.84 -13.19 7.61
C GLY A 144 15.14 -14.38 6.69
N LEU A 145 14.87 -14.25 5.39
CA LEU A 145 15.08 -15.33 4.41
C LEU A 145 16.55 -15.75 4.27
N GLU A 146 17.51 -14.89 4.59
CA GLU A 146 18.94 -15.21 4.47
C GLU A 146 19.31 -16.48 5.23
N ARG A 147 18.74 -16.67 6.43
CA ARG A 147 19.03 -17.81 7.30
C ARG A 147 18.53 -19.14 6.73
N PHE A 148 17.58 -19.10 5.78
CA PHE A 148 16.91 -20.29 5.25
C PHE A 148 17.34 -20.63 3.83
N VAL A 149 17.50 -19.63 2.97
CA VAL A 149 17.77 -19.83 1.53
C VAL A 149 19.06 -19.15 1.07
N GLY A 150 19.70 -18.33 1.90
CA GLY A 150 20.97 -17.66 1.60
C GLY A 150 20.83 -16.21 1.11
N SER A 151 21.97 -15.58 0.87
CA SER A 151 22.09 -14.13 0.62
C SER A 151 21.45 -13.65 -0.70
N TRP A 152 21.23 -14.53 -1.68
CA TRP A 152 20.55 -14.17 -2.93
C TRP A 152 19.12 -13.67 -2.67
N ALA A 153 18.46 -14.17 -1.63
CA ALA A 153 17.11 -13.75 -1.25
C ALA A 153 17.08 -12.32 -0.72
N ILE A 154 18.16 -11.86 -0.06
CA ILE A 154 18.30 -10.45 0.35
C ILE A 154 18.36 -9.57 -0.89
N VAL A 155 19.13 -9.95 -1.91
CA VAL A 155 19.29 -9.14 -3.13
C VAL A 155 17.95 -9.03 -3.86
N LEU A 156 17.30 -10.15 -4.19
CA LEU A 156 16.02 -10.14 -4.90
C LEU A 156 14.92 -9.48 -4.07
N GLY A 157 14.84 -9.80 -2.78
CA GLY A 157 13.88 -9.18 -1.88
C GLY A 157 14.12 -7.69 -1.71
N SER A 158 15.37 -7.22 -1.70
CA SER A 158 15.67 -5.79 -1.63
C SER A 158 15.33 -5.06 -2.93
N ILE A 159 15.54 -5.68 -4.10
CA ILE A 159 15.04 -5.13 -5.38
C ILE A 159 13.52 -4.99 -5.32
N MET A 160 12.82 -6.05 -4.91
CA MET A 160 11.37 -6.07 -4.77
C MET A 160 10.88 -4.98 -3.80
N GLY A 161 11.46 -4.93 -2.61
CA GLY A 161 11.11 -3.97 -1.56
C GLY A 161 11.37 -2.53 -1.98
N LEU A 162 12.51 -2.27 -2.62
CA LEU A 162 12.85 -0.96 -3.17
C LEU A 162 11.85 -0.52 -4.24
N LEU A 163 11.53 -1.39 -5.20
CA LEU A 163 10.55 -1.11 -6.24
C LEU A 163 9.17 -0.82 -5.63
N ALA A 164 8.73 -1.64 -4.68
CA ALA A 164 7.44 -1.44 -4.01
C ALA A 164 7.37 -0.07 -3.32
N VAL A 165 8.31 0.27 -2.43
CA VAL A 165 8.27 1.55 -1.72
C VAL A 165 8.48 2.75 -2.64
N PHE A 166 9.28 2.61 -3.71
CA PHE A 166 9.51 3.68 -4.67
C PHE A 166 8.27 3.95 -5.53
N THR A 167 7.60 2.90 -6.04
CA THR A 167 6.34 3.05 -6.78
C THR A 167 5.24 3.69 -5.93
N SER A 168 5.08 3.27 -4.68
CA SER A 168 4.13 3.90 -3.74
C SER A 168 4.48 5.35 -3.46
N TYR A 169 5.76 5.69 -3.27
CA TYR A 169 6.21 7.07 -3.07
C TYR A 169 5.89 7.97 -4.27
N LEU A 170 6.12 7.49 -5.49
CA LEU A 170 5.82 8.23 -6.71
C LEU A 170 4.32 8.42 -6.93
N ALA A 171 3.52 7.37 -6.75
CA ALA A 171 2.07 7.42 -6.95
C ALA A 171 1.40 8.36 -5.93
N LEU A 172 1.60 8.11 -4.63
CA LEU A 172 1.01 8.93 -3.57
C LEU A 172 1.57 10.37 -3.56
N GLY A 173 2.85 10.53 -3.88
CA GLY A 173 3.46 11.85 -4.02
C GLY A 173 2.85 12.65 -5.18
N ALA A 174 2.60 12.01 -6.33
CA ALA A 174 1.94 12.67 -7.46
C ALA A 174 0.50 13.08 -7.12
N ASP A 175 -0.26 12.19 -6.46
CA ASP A 175 -1.62 12.47 -6.02
C ASP A 175 -1.65 13.66 -5.04
N LEU A 176 -0.80 13.65 -4.02
CA LEU A 176 -0.73 14.74 -3.03
C LEU A 176 -0.30 16.07 -3.67
N LYS A 177 0.69 16.04 -4.56
CA LYS A 177 1.11 17.23 -5.30
C LYS A 177 -0.03 17.81 -6.12
N ASN A 178 -0.77 16.94 -6.83
CA ASN A 178 -1.90 17.37 -7.67
C ASN A 178 -3.06 17.90 -6.82
N MET A 179 -3.35 17.28 -5.68
CA MET A 179 -4.33 17.80 -4.72
C MET A 179 -3.98 19.23 -4.30
N PHE A 180 -2.71 19.51 -3.96
CA PHE A 180 -2.29 20.89 -3.64
C PHE A 180 -2.46 21.85 -4.82
N ILE A 181 -2.20 21.41 -6.05
CA ILE A 181 -2.30 22.26 -7.24
C ILE A 181 -3.77 22.52 -7.63
N TYR A 182 -4.58 21.47 -7.74
CA TYR A 182 -5.94 21.57 -8.30
C TYR A 182 -6.97 21.94 -7.22
N ASP A 183 -6.87 21.38 -6.01
CA ASP A 183 -7.88 21.60 -4.97
C ASP A 183 -7.53 22.82 -4.11
N TYR A 184 -6.25 22.98 -3.75
CA TYR A 184 -5.78 24.11 -2.94
C TYR A 184 -5.21 25.27 -3.76
N SER A 185 -5.14 25.15 -5.09
CA SER A 185 -4.64 26.20 -6.00
C SER A 185 -3.21 26.69 -5.68
N TRP A 186 -2.35 25.82 -5.15
CA TRP A 186 -0.95 26.16 -4.84
C TRP A 186 -0.07 26.21 -6.10
N ARG A 187 1.03 26.97 -6.01
CA ARG A 187 2.03 27.02 -7.09
C ARG A 187 2.72 25.65 -7.22
N PRO A 188 2.97 25.14 -8.44
CA PRO A 188 3.53 23.80 -8.65
C PRO A 188 4.85 23.53 -7.90
N VAL A 189 5.73 24.52 -7.81
CA VAL A 189 7.02 24.40 -7.11
C VAL A 189 6.82 24.27 -5.59
N LEU A 190 5.84 24.98 -5.02
CA LEU A 190 5.53 24.89 -3.59
C LEU A 190 4.87 23.55 -3.26
N ALA A 191 3.90 23.12 -4.08
CA ALA A 191 3.27 21.82 -3.96
C ALA A 191 4.31 20.69 -4.00
N TRP A 192 5.19 20.70 -5.00
CA TRP A 192 6.29 19.76 -5.11
C TRP A 192 7.21 19.76 -3.88
N GLY A 193 7.65 20.95 -3.44
CA GLY A 193 8.57 21.09 -2.32
C GLY A 193 8.00 20.52 -1.03
N ILE A 194 6.72 20.79 -0.73
CA ILE A 194 6.05 20.29 0.48
C ILE A 194 5.85 18.76 0.39
N THR A 195 5.36 18.27 -0.76
CA THR A 195 5.18 16.82 -0.98
C THR A 195 6.49 16.04 -0.79
N ALA A 196 7.61 16.56 -1.29
CA ALA A 196 8.91 15.91 -1.16
C ALA A 196 9.51 16.06 0.25
N ALA A 197 9.35 17.23 0.87
CA ALA A 197 9.99 17.56 2.15
C ALA A 197 9.32 16.90 3.36
N VAL A 198 7.99 16.75 3.38
CA VAL A 198 7.29 16.21 4.56
C VAL A 198 7.74 14.79 4.91
N PRO A 199 7.75 13.81 3.98
CA PRO A 199 8.24 12.46 4.28
C PRO A 199 9.71 12.45 4.73
N PHE A 200 10.53 13.32 4.14
CA PHE A 200 11.94 13.49 4.53
C PHE A 200 12.05 13.98 5.97
N MET A 201 11.32 15.03 6.35
CA MET A 201 11.33 15.57 7.71
C MET A 201 10.86 14.56 8.76
N LEU A 202 9.81 13.79 8.47
CA LEU A 202 9.30 12.76 9.38
C LEU A 202 10.33 11.64 9.60
N TYR A 203 11.07 11.26 8.56
CA TYR A 203 12.16 10.28 8.68
C TYR A 203 13.27 10.80 9.62
N PHE A 204 13.72 12.04 9.45
CA PHE A 204 14.74 12.65 10.32
C PHE A 204 14.24 12.94 11.74
N ALA A 205 12.92 13.07 11.93
CA ALA A 205 12.30 13.13 13.25
C ALA A 205 12.29 11.76 13.99
N GLY A 206 12.80 10.68 13.37
CA GLY A 206 12.91 9.36 13.97
C GLY A 206 11.68 8.46 13.78
N ILE A 207 10.73 8.86 12.92
CA ILE A 207 9.53 8.07 12.64
C ILE A 207 9.87 7.02 11.56
N THR A 208 10.44 5.88 11.99
CA THR A 208 11.00 4.86 11.08
C THR A 208 10.35 3.48 11.16
N ASP A 209 9.51 3.20 12.16
CA ASP A 209 8.87 1.89 12.31
C ASP A 209 7.77 1.68 11.26
N PHE A 210 8.13 1.01 10.17
CA PHE A 210 7.25 0.85 9.01
C PHE A 210 5.92 0.19 9.35
N VAL A 211 5.94 -0.92 10.10
CA VAL A 211 4.73 -1.71 10.40
C VAL A 211 3.74 -0.89 11.22
N SER A 212 4.19 -0.14 12.24
CA SER A 212 3.29 0.74 12.99
C SER A 212 2.79 1.91 12.15
N ILE A 213 3.63 2.50 11.28
CA ILE A 213 3.21 3.60 10.39
C ILE A 213 2.08 3.14 9.47
N ILE A 214 2.26 2.03 8.73
CA ILE A 214 1.21 1.55 7.81
C ILE A 214 0.01 1.01 8.56
N GLY A 215 0.21 0.46 9.77
CA GLY A 215 -0.86 0.04 10.67
C GLY A 215 -1.78 1.23 11.02
N VAL A 216 -1.20 2.30 11.56
CA VAL A 216 -1.94 3.53 11.93
C VAL A 216 -2.54 4.23 10.71
N VAL A 217 -1.77 4.37 9.61
CA VAL A 217 -2.26 5.04 8.40
C VAL A 217 -3.41 4.24 7.78
N GLY A 218 -3.31 2.92 7.67
CA GLY A 218 -4.38 2.09 7.14
C GLY A 218 -5.60 2.03 8.06
N ALA A 219 -5.36 1.92 9.36
CA ALA A 219 -6.41 1.91 10.36
C ALA A 219 -7.22 3.20 10.39
N VAL A 220 -6.53 4.34 10.49
CA VAL A 220 -7.12 5.65 10.75
C VAL A 220 -7.43 6.36 9.44
N ALA A 221 -6.44 6.62 8.60
CA ALA A 221 -6.64 7.43 7.40
C ALA A 221 -7.51 6.68 6.38
N VAL A 222 -7.16 5.43 6.03
CA VAL A 222 -7.96 4.63 5.09
C VAL A 222 -9.29 4.21 5.71
N GLY A 223 -9.34 3.97 7.02
CA GLY A 223 -10.59 3.71 7.75
C GLY A 223 -11.58 4.87 7.66
N ILE A 224 -11.12 6.10 7.94
CA ILE A 224 -11.94 7.31 7.83
C ILE A 224 -12.35 7.57 6.37
N ASP A 225 -11.44 7.43 5.41
CA ASP A 225 -11.74 7.58 3.99
C ASP A 225 -12.83 6.58 3.54
N GLY A 226 -12.71 5.32 3.94
CA GLY A 226 -13.74 4.29 3.70
C GLY A 226 -15.09 4.65 4.30
N ILE A 227 -15.13 5.18 5.53
CA ILE A 227 -16.37 5.64 6.17
C ILE A 227 -17.00 6.79 5.37
N LEU A 228 -16.21 7.77 4.92
CA LEU A 228 -16.69 8.90 4.13
C LEU A 228 -17.26 8.46 2.79
N ILE A 229 -16.58 7.55 2.09
CA ILE A 229 -17.05 6.97 0.81
C ILE A 229 -18.40 6.27 1.01
N LEU A 230 -18.52 5.41 2.04
CA LEU A 230 -19.74 4.66 2.32
C LEU A 230 -20.90 5.57 2.76
N ALA A 231 -20.62 6.59 3.59
CA ALA A 231 -21.61 7.56 4.03
C ALA A 231 -22.12 8.41 2.85
N THR A 232 -21.22 8.82 1.96
CA THR A 232 -21.57 9.54 0.72
C THR A 232 -22.43 8.67 -0.19
N ALA A 233 -22.08 7.39 -0.36
CA ALA A 233 -22.87 6.44 -1.13
C ALA A 233 -24.30 6.28 -0.56
N LEU A 234 -24.43 6.13 0.76
CA LEU A 234 -25.72 6.05 1.45
C LEU A 234 -26.57 7.31 1.26
N LYS A 235 -25.97 8.49 1.38
CA LYS A 235 -26.66 9.78 1.20
C LYS A 235 -27.19 9.94 -0.23
N THR A 236 -26.37 9.63 -1.23
CA THR A 236 -26.73 9.70 -2.65
C THR A 236 -27.86 8.70 -3.00
N CYS A 237 -27.79 7.50 -2.45
CA CYS A 237 -28.83 6.48 -2.60
C CYS A 237 -30.19 6.91 -2.03
N ARG A 238 -30.20 7.58 -0.86
CA ARG A 238 -31.44 8.07 -0.21
C ARG A 238 -32.10 9.23 -0.96
N THR A 239 -31.33 10.02 -1.72
CA THR A 239 -31.82 11.21 -2.45
C THR A 239 -32.29 10.89 -3.88
N GLY A 240 -32.53 9.61 -4.20
CA GLY A 240 -33.17 9.18 -5.46
C GLY A 240 -32.24 9.03 -6.66
N SER A 241 -30.93 9.27 -6.49
CA SER A 241 -29.94 9.15 -7.55
C SER A 241 -29.41 7.72 -7.62
N ARG A 242 -30.03 6.88 -8.47
CA ARG A 242 -29.58 5.55 -8.93
C ARG A 242 -28.74 4.76 -7.90
N CYS A 243 -29.41 4.09 -6.97
CA CYS A 243 -28.78 3.16 -6.02
C CYS A 243 -28.39 1.79 -6.66
N VAL A 244 -28.25 1.77 -7.99
CA VAL A 244 -27.98 0.60 -8.82
C VAL A 244 -26.79 0.96 -9.71
N ILE A 245 -25.61 0.43 -9.37
CA ILE A 245 -24.40 0.52 -10.20
C ILE A 245 -24.33 -0.80 -11.00
N GLY A 246 -25.02 -0.81 -12.15
CA GLY A 246 -25.27 -1.98 -13.00
C GLY A 246 -26.00 -3.12 -12.27
N SER A 247 -25.41 -4.32 -12.13
CA SER A 247 -26.12 -5.50 -11.58
C SER A 247 -26.10 -5.67 -10.05
N VAL A 248 -25.44 -4.78 -9.29
CA VAL A 248 -25.31 -4.93 -7.82
C VAL A 248 -26.30 -3.98 -7.15
N SER A 249 -27.27 -4.55 -6.43
CA SER A 249 -28.22 -3.80 -5.61
C SER A 249 -27.54 -3.35 -4.31
N PHE A 250 -27.45 -2.04 -4.09
CA PHE A 250 -26.80 -1.47 -2.92
C PHE A 250 -27.76 -1.45 -1.74
N HIS A 251 -27.91 -2.59 -1.03
CA HIS A 251 -28.74 -2.63 0.17
C HIS A 251 -28.06 -1.85 1.31
N PRO A 252 -28.75 -0.92 2.00
CA PRO A 252 -28.15 -0.02 2.99
C PRO A 252 -27.56 -0.70 4.24
N ILE A 253 -27.81 -2.01 4.42
CA ILE A 253 -27.29 -2.79 5.54
C ILE A 253 -25.78 -3.03 5.38
N PHE A 254 -25.31 -3.37 4.18
CA PHE A 254 -23.89 -3.63 3.91
C PHE A 254 -22.97 -2.44 4.23
N PRO A 255 -23.22 -1.22 3.72
CA PRO A 255 -22.39 -0.06 4.06
C PRO A 255 -22.48 0.30 5.55
N LEU A 256 -23.63 0.08 6.22
CA LEU A 256 -23.75 0.34 7.66
C LEU A 256 -22.88 -0.62 8.49
N ILE A 257 -22.88 -1.91 8.15
CA ILE A 257 -22.01 -2.91 8.77
C ILE A 257 -20.54 -2.55 8.55
N LEU A 258 -20.17 -2.17 7.33
CA LEU A 258 -18.79 -1.76 7.01
C LEU A 258 -18.38 -0.49 7.76
N ILE A 259 -19.24 0.52 7.86
CA ILE A 259 -18.98 1.72 8.65
C ILE A 259 -18.75 1.37 10.12
N ALA A 260 -19.60 0.50 10.69
CA ALA A 260 -19.44 0.06 12.08
C ALA A 260 -18.11 -0.70 12.29
N ALA A 261 -17.77 -1.61 11.38
CA ALA A 261 -16.51 -2.36 11.43
C ALA A 261 -15.28 -1.44 11.30
N LEU A 262 -15.29 -0.50 10.36
CA LEU A 262 -14.22 0.48 10.19
C LEU A 262 -14.11 1.40 11.41
N SER A 263 -15.23 1.86 11.96
CA SER A 263 -15.24 2.71 13.16
C SER A 263 -14.67 2.00 14.37
N LEU A 264 -15.05 0.72 14.57
CA LEU A 264 -14.50 -0.11 15.63
C LEU A 264 -13.00 -0.33 15.46
N GLY A 265 -12.56 -0.60 14.22
CA GLY A 265 -11.14 -0.69 13.89
C GLY A 265 -10.40 0.59 14.27
N VAL A 266 -10.84 1.75 13.77
CA VAL A 266 -10.21 3.05 14.03
C VAL A 266 -10.07 3.29 15.53
N ALA A 267 -11.14 3.07 16.30
CA ALA A 267 -11.12 3.23 17.74
C ALA A 267 -10.13 2.27 18.41
N TYR A 268 -10.09 1.01 17.98
CA TYR A 268 -9.20 0.00 18.53
C TYR A 268 -7.72 0.31 18.25
N GLU A 269 -7.36 0.72 17.03
CA GLU A 269 -5.98 1.07 16.70
C GLU A 269 -5.50 2.29 17.49
N ILE A 270 -6.37 3.31 17.65
CA ILE A 270 -6.06 4.50 18.45
C ILE A 270 -5.81 4.11 19.91
N LEU A 271 -6.65 3.24 20.50
CA LEU A 271 -6.48 2.77 21.87
C LEU A 271 -5.17 1.98 22.04
N LEU A 272 -4.83 1.11 21.08
CA LEU A 272 -3.57 0.39 21.08
C LEU A 272 -2.36 1.32 20.95
N PHE A 273 -2.44 2.32 20.08
CA PHE A 273 -1.37 3.28 19.88
C PHE A 273 -1.11 4.10 21.16
N ILE A 274 -2.18 4.58 21.81
CA ILE A 274 -2.11 5.29 23.10
C ILE A 274 -1.52 4.38 24.18
N HIS A 275 -1.97 3.11 24.27
CA HIS A 275 -1.45 2.19 25.28
C HIS A 275 0.03 1.82 25.06
N ARG A 276 0.54 1.82 23.82
CA ARG A 276 1.96 1.60 23.52
C ARG A 276 2.86 2.82 23.79
N THR A 277 2.29 4.02 23.90
CA THR A 277 3.04 5.28 24.09
C THR A 277 3.06 5.77 25.54
N ILE A 278 2.21 5.21 26.41
CA ILE A 278 2.19 5.44 27.88
C ILE A 278 3.01 4.34 28.56
#